data_AF-A0A3L6ETV8-F1
#
_entry.id   AF-A0A3L6ETV8-F1
#
_cell.length_a   1.000
_cell.length_b   1.000
_cell.length_c   1.000
_cell.angle_alpha   90.00
_cell.angle_beta   90.00
_cell.angle_gamma   90.00
#
_symmetry.space_group_name_H-M   'P 1'
#
loop_
_entity.id
_entity.type
_entity.pdbx_description
1 polymer ?
#
loop_
_entity_poly.entity_id
_entity_poly.type
_entity_poly.pdbx_seq_one_letter_code
_entity_poly.pdbx_strand_id
1 'polypeptide(L)'
;MLLKAFLHDTIEYVDSGSPHGVNTAQAMLALLYAGQVEQDPAPLYRAAKELINMQMENGEFPQQEIVGNFNSSLFFNYPNYRNLFPIWALGEFRRRLVAKKG
;
A
#
# COMPACT_ATOMS: atom_id res chain seq x y z
N MET A 1 -16.24 20.21 27.77
CA MET A 1 -15.42 19.02 28.10
C MET A 1 -16.31 17.76 28.09
N LEU A 2 -17.00 17.46 26.98
CA LEU A 2 -17.86 16.26 26.87
C LEU A 2 -18.03 15.76 25.42
N LEU A 3 -17.26 16.29 24.46
CA LEU A 3 -17.30 15.87 23.04
C LEU A 3 -16.08 15.04 22.60
N LYS A 4 -15.13 14.74 23.50
CA LYS A 4 -13.94 13.93 23.19
C LYS A 4 -14.12 12.42 23.42
N ALA A 5 -15.30 11.96 23.84
CA ALA A 5 -15.52 10.57 24.24
C ALA A 5 -16.05 9.65 23.12
N PHE A 6 -16.34 10.16 21.91
CA PHE A 6 -16.98 9.37 20.84
C PHE A 6 -16.22 9.30 19.51
N LEU A 7 -15.07 9.98 19.38
CA LEU A 7 -14.18 9.85 18.23
C LEU A 7 -12.77 9.63 18.78
N HIS A 8 -12.39 8.36 18.86
CA HIS A 8 -11.03 7.95 19.24
C HIS A 8 -10.11 7.84 18.02
N ASP A 9 -10.52 8.43 16.88
CA ASP A 9 -9.73 8.50 15.65
C ASP A 9 -8.81 9.72 15.75
N THR A 10 -7.55 9.49 16.11
CA THR A 10 -6.50 10.51 16.06
C THR A 10 -6.00 10.64 14.61
N ILE A 11 -5.65 11.86 14.19
CA ILE A 11 -4.97 12.11 12.90
C ILE A 11 -3.47 11.82 13.08
N GLU A 12 -3.15 10.63 13.57
CA GLU A 12 -1.80 10.17 13.82
C GLU A 12 -1.60 8.85 13.08
N TYR A 13 -0.37 8.60 12.64
CA TYR A 13 -0.03 7.30 12.07
C TYR A 13 0.02 6.27 13.20
N VAL A 14 -0.85 5.26 13.13
CA VAL A 14 -0.83 4.12 14.04
C VAL A 14 -0.24 2.93 13.29
N ASP A 15 0.87 2.40 13.79
CA ASP A 15 1.51 1.21 13.23
C ASP A 15 0.70 -0.04 13.57
N SER A 16 0.33 -0.83 12.56
CA SER A 16 -0.34 -2.12 12.71
C SER A 16 0.60 -3.24 13.16
N GLY A 17 1.92 -3.00 13.19
CA GLY A 17 2.93 -3.99 13.57
C GLY A 17 3.13 -5.13 12.56
N SER A 18 2.36 -5.11 11.47
CA SER A 18 2.47 -6.05 10.35
C SER A 18 2.23 -5.31 9.02
N PRO A 19 2.96 -5.66 7.96
CA PRO A 19 2.81 -4.98 6.69
C PRO A 19 1.47 -5.28 6.02
N HIS A 20 0.92 -4.26 5.35
CA HIS A 20 -0.39 -4.31 4.70
C HIS A 20 -0.26 -4.12 3.19
N GLY A 21 -0.71 -5.07 2.38
CA GLY A 21 -0.49 -5.12 0.94
C GLY A 21 -0.94 -3.84 0.21
N VAL A 22 -2.14 -3.35 0.51
CA VAL A 22 -2.64 -2.08 -0.06
C VAL A 22 -1.79 -0.87 0.36
N ASN A 23 -1.52 -0.69 1.65
CA ASN A 23 -0.71 0.44 2.15
C ASN A 23 0.72 0.40 1.59
N THR A 24 1.34 -0.79 1.55
CA THR A 24 2.66 -1.01 0.94
C THR A 24 2.64 -0.64 -0.55
N ALA A 25 1.61 -1.05 -1.29
CA ALA A 25 1.47 -0.71 -2.70
C ALA A 25 1.24 0.78 -2.94
N GLN A 26 0.44 1.45 -2.10
CA GLN A 26 0.23 2.90 -2.18
C GLN A 26 1.51 3.68 -1.87
N ALA A 27 2.24 3.31 -0.82
CA ALA A 27 3.52 3.91 -0.48
C ALA A 27 4.56 3.69 -1.60
N MET A 28 4.58 2.49 -2.18
CA MET A 28 5.44 2.16 -3.31
C MET A 28 5.12 3.03 -4.54
N LEU A 29 3.84 3.19 -4.89
CA LEU A 29 3.41 4.09 -5.97
C LEU A 29 3.82 5.54 -5.70
N ALA A 30 3.61 6.04 -4.47
CA ALA A 30 4.02 7.40 -4.10
C ALA A 30 5.53 7.62 -4.31
N LEU A 31 6.36 6.68 -3.85
CA LEU A 31 7.81 6.72 -4.06
C LEU A 31 8.19 6.64 -5.55
N LEU A 32 7.52 5.77 -6.32
CA LEU A 32 7.73 5.71 -7.76
C LEU A 32 7.45 7.09 -8.39
N TYR A 33 6.28 7.69 -8.15
CA TYR A 33 5.92 8.99 -8.71
C TYR A 33 6.81 10.15 -8.22
N ALA A 34 7.42 10.04 -7.05
CA ALA A 34 8.40 10.99 -6.55
C ALA A 34 9.79 10.88 -7.19
N GLY A 35 10.02 9.91 -8.08
CA GLY A 35 11.33 9.72 -8.74
C GLY A 35 12.34 8.95 -7.87
N GLN A 36 11.86 8.12 -6.94
CA GLN A 36 12.73 7.36 -6.05
C GLN A 36 13.57 6.31 -6.79
N VAL A 37 13.14 5.84 -7.97
CA VAL A 37 13.87 4.84 -8.78
C VAL A 37 15.23 5.38 -9.25
N GLU A 38 15.26 6.67 -9.56
CA GLU A 38 16.41 7.40 -10.04
C GLU A 38 17.37 7.72 -8.89
N GLN A 39 16.83 8.02 -7.70
CA GLN A 39 17.60 8.37 -6.50
C GLN A 39 18.16 7.13 -5.77
N ASP A 40 17.27 6.28 -5.24
CA ASP A 40 17.62 5.03 -4.56
C ASP A 40 16.48 4.00 -4.71
N PRO A 41 16.65 2.96 -5.54
CA PRO A 41 15.63 1.94 -5.75
C PRO A 41 15.54 0.90 -4.60
N ALA A 42 16.45 0.90 -3.62
CA ALA A 42 16.45 -0.08 -2.52
C ALA A 42 15.11 -0.17 -1.74
N PRO A 43 14.46 0.93 -1.31
CA PRO A 43 13.13 0.86 -0.69
C PRO A 43 12.07 0.25 -1.59
N LEU A 44 12.12 0.48 -2.90
CA LEU A 44 11.18 -0.08 -3.86
C LEU A 44 11.39 -1.59 -4.04
N TYR A 45 12.64 -2.07 -4.03
CA TYR A 45 12.92 -3.51 -4.04
C TYR A 45 12.39 -4.20 -2.78
N ARG A 46 12.52 -3.56 -1.60
CA ARG A 46 11.96 -4.09 -0.35
C ARG A 46 10.43 -4.15 -0.42
N ALA A 47 9.77 -3.08 -0.85
CA ALA A 47 8.32 -3.06 -1.03
C ALA A 47 7.84 -4.12 -2.03
N ALA A 48 8.52 -4.26 -3.17
CA ALA A 48 8.19 -5.27 -4.17
C ALA A 48 8.34 -6.70 -3.62
N LYS A 49 9.41 -6.97 -2.86
CA LYS A 49 9.61 -8.27 -2.21
C LYS A 49 8.48 -8.59 -1.23
N GLU A 50 8.08 -7.62 -0.40
CA GLU A 50 6.96 -7.80 0.53
C GLU A 50 5.66 -8.11 -0.21
N LEU A 51 5.33 -7.36 -1.27
CA LEU A 51 4.14 -7.63 -2.08
C LEU A 51 4.18 -9.02 -2.74
N ILE A 52 5.31 -9.41 -3.32
CA ILE A 52 5.46 -10.73 -3.95
C ILE A 52 5.30 -11.84 -2.90
N ASN A 53 5.86 -11.68 -1.70
CA ASN A 53 5.73 -12.65 -0.63
C ASN A 53 4.30 -12.77 -0.09
N MET A 54 3.50 -11.70 -0.19
CA MET A 54 2.08 -11.71 0.18
C MET A 54 1.19 -12.38 -0.87
N GLN A 55 1.66 -12.57 -2.10
CA GLN A 55 0.85 -13.16 -3.16
C GLN A 55 0.55 -14.64 -2.83
N MET A 56 -0.73 -15.00 -2.88
CA MET A 56 -1.21 -16.36 -2.67
C MET A 56 -1.01 -17.22 -3.94
N GLU A 57 -1.10 -18.55 -3.79
CA GLU A 57 -0.95 -19.49 -4.92
C GLU A 57 -1.95 -19.24 -6.06
N ASN A 58 -3.15 -18.74 -5.74
CA ASN A 58 -4.18 -18.39 -6.73
C ASN A 58 -3.91 -17.05 -7.45
N GLY A 59 -2.81 -16.37 -7.11
CA GLY A 59 -2.44 -15.07 -7.67
C GLY A 59 -3.12 -13.87 -7.01
N GLU A 60 -4.06 -14.08 -6.09
CA GLU A 60 -4.67 -13.02 -5.28
C GLU A 60 -3.76 -12.61 -4.13
N PHE A 61 -4.13 -11.50 -3.47
CA PHE A 61 -3.53 -11.03 -2.23
C PHE A 61 -4.48 -11.27 -1.05
N PRO A 62 -3.98 -11.54 0.16
CA PRO A 62 -4.82 -11.81 1.32
C PRO A 62 -5.74 -10.62 1.62
N GLN A 63 -6.96 -10.93 2.07
CA GLN A 63 -7.82 -9.91 2.67
C GLN A 63 -7.21 -9.50 4.02
N GLN A 64 -6.85 -8.24 4.13
CA GLN A 64 -6.37 -7.63 5.37
C GLN A 64 -7.40 -6.62 5.89
N GLU A 65 -7.06 -5.89 6.95
CA GLU A 65 -7.94 -4.91 7.60
C GLU A 65 -8.46 -3.85 6.62
N ILE A 66 -9.58 -3.20 6.97
CA ILE A 66 -10.28 -2.29 6.05
C ILE A 66 -9.43 -1.03 5.83
N VAL A 67 -9.02 -0.81 4.58
CA VAL A 67 -8.16 0.33 4.19
C VAL A 67 -8.97 1.57 3.80
N GLY A 68 -10.22 1.39 3.38
CA GLY A 68 -11.08 2.49 2.96
C GLY A 68 -11.74 3.15 4.16
N ASN A 69 -11.36 4.37 4.50
CA ASN A 69 -12.05 5.19 5.49
C ASN A 69 -12.64 6.45 4.81
N PHE A 70 -13.95 6.65 4.94
CA PHE A 70 -14.66 7.86 4.54
C PHE A 70 -15.22 8.54 5.79
N ASN A 71 -15.03 9.85 5.93
CA ASN A 71 -15.51 10.65 7.06
C ASN A 71 -15.06 10.14 8.45
N SER A 72 -13.83 9.66 8.57
CA SER A 72 -13.20 9.13 9.79
C SER A 72 -13.85 7.89 10.42
N SER A 73 -15.11 7.56 10.09
CA SER A 73 -15.87 6.49 10.77
C SER A 73 -16.63 5.56 9.82
N LEU A 74 -16.53 5.72 8.49
CA LEU A 74 -17.21 4.86 7.52
C LEU A 74 -16.20 4.01 6.73
N PHE A 75 -16.09 2.75 7.16
CA PHE A 75 -15.20 1.78 6.55
C PHE A 75 -15.86 1.11 5.34
N PHE A 76 -15.38 1.41 4.14
CA PHE A 76 -15.83 0.72 2.93
C PHE A 76 -14.89 -0.45 2.63
N ASN A 77 -15.45 -1.66 2.58
CA ASN A 77 -14.72 -2.81 2.07
C ASN A 77 -14.67 -2.72 0.53
N TYR A 78 -13.51 -2.37 -0.01
CA TYR A 78 -13.23 -2.46 -1.44
C TYR A 78 -12.50 -3.78 -1.72
N PRO A 79 -13.22 -4.90 -1.95
CA PRO A 79 -12.62 -6.25 -2.01
C PRO A 79 -11.58 -6.39 -3.13
N ASN A 80 -11.66 -5.53 -4.16
CA ASN A 80 -10.73 -5.53 -5.27
C ASN A 80 -9.42 -4.78 -4.99
N TYR A 81 -9.34 -3.92 -3.97
CA TYR A 81 -8.14 -3.12 -3.69
C TYR A 81 -6.94 -3.98 -3.31
N ARG A 82 -7.18 -5.10 -2.64
CA ARG A 82 -6.14 -6.09 -2.32
C ARG A 82 -5.42 -6.59 -3.57
N ASN A 83 -6.11 -6.69 -4.70
CA ASN A 83 -5.51 -7.15 -5.96
C ASN A 83 -5.05 -5.96 -6.83
N LEU A 84 -5.88 -4.92 -6.96
CA LEU A 84 -5.64 -3.81 -7.87
C LEU A 84 -4.34 -3.04 -7.54
N PHE A 85 -4.16 -2.64 -6.28
CA PHE A 85 -3.03 -1.80 -5.90
C PHE A 85 -1.68 -2.54 -6.00
N PRO A 86 -1.53 -3.76 -5.48
CA PRO A 86 -0.28 -4.49 -5.63
C PRO A 86 0.09 -4.79 -7.08
N ILE A 87 -0.88 -5.17 -7.93
CA ILE A 87 -0.64 -5.39 -9.36
C ILE A 87 -0.18 -4.10 -10.04
N TRP A 88 -0.84 -2.97 -9.75
CA TRP A 88 -0.46 -1.68 -10.31
C TRP A 88 0.95 -1.26 -9.87
N ALA A 89 1.25 -1.33 -8.57
CA ALA A 89 2.55 -0.94 -8.03
C ALA A 89 3.70 -1.78 -8.62
N LEU A 90 3.55 -3.11 -8.67
CA LEU A 90 4.55 -4.01 -9.25
C LEU A 90 4.71 -3.78 -10.76
N GLY A 91 3.61 -3.57 -11.48
CA GLY A 91 3.62 -3.28 -12.91
C GLY A 91 4.35 -1.98 -13.24
N GLU A 92 4.03 -0.90 -12.52
CA GLU A 92 4.67 0.40 -12.70
C GLU A 92 6.16 0.36 -12.32
N PHE A 93 6.51 -0.34 -11.25
CA PHE A 93 7.91 -0.53 -10.88
C PHE A 93 8.72 -1.25 -11.96
N ARG A 94 8.19 -2.37 -12.48
CA ARG A 94 8.81 -3.10 -13.58
C ARG A 94 9.01 -2.20 -14.80
N ARG A 95 8.00 -1.41 -15.17
CA ARG A 95 8.06 -0.47 -16.30
C ARG A 95 9.22 0.51 -16.15
N ARG A 96 9.38 1.12 -14.97
CA ARG A 96 10.47 2.09 -14.70
C ARG A 96 11.85 1.46 -14.66
N LEU A 97 11.98 0.26 -14.09
CA LEU A 97 13.24 -0.47 -14.10
C LEU A 97 13.69 -0.86 -15.52
N VAL A 98 12.75 -1.24 -16.39
CA VAL A 98 13.06 -1.54 -17.81
C VAL A 98 13.48 -0.27 -18.53
N ALA A 99 12.77 0.86 -18.33
CA ALA A 99 13.12 2.14 -18.92
C ALA A 99 14.51 2.66 -18.51
N LYS A 100 14.99 2.32 -17.31
CA LYS A 100 16.35 2.68 -16.84
C LYS A 100 17.48 1.86 -17.50
N LYS A 101 17.17 0.69 -18.06
CA LYS A 101 18.17 -0.23 -18.65
C LYS A 101 18.41 0.00 -20.14
N GLY A 102 17.52 0.72 -20.82
CA GLY A 102 17.66 1.11 -22.23
C GLY A 102 18.26 2.50 -22.34
#